data_AF-A0A1R3U5Y1-F1
#
_entry.id   AF-A0A1R3U5Y1-F1
#
_cell.length_a   1.000
_cell.length_b   1.000
_cell.length_c   1.000
_cell.angle_alpha   90.00
_cell.angle_beta   90.00
_cell.angle_gamma   90.00
#
_symmetry.space_group_name_H-M   'P 1'
#
loop_
_entity.id
_entity.type
_entity.pdbx_description
1 polymer ?
#
loop_
_entity_poly.entity_id
_entity_poly.type
_entity_poly.pdbx_seq_one_letter_code
_entity_poly.pdbx_strand_id
1 'polypeptide(L)'
;MLKMIAAAAGLLMIAVFFVGVDLDHREHETKITAFIKQTPSPQVMFRNPFACGECDVEIFEMGAAERIDEMRKFCSARFGLHNLRACHAIFAERQRQVRSQMQSLAAIDIVAESFINSANIENGSNLVALPVNRKVALTECAVPLKATWRNDADNIRRVNIHCNDAGKPGSLPWDISLPVKGNVGAPER
;
A
#
# COMPACT_ATOMS: atom_id res chain seq x y z
N MET A 1 42.12 15.67 -22.38
CA MET A 1 41.78 14.36 -21.81
C MET A 1 41.81 14.35 -20.28
N LEU A 2 42.88 14.80 -19.61
CA LEU A 2 43.00 14.76 -18.14
C LEU A 2 41.85 15.47 -17.38
N LYS A 3 41.41 16.65 -17.84
CA LYS A 3 40.27 17.37 -17.24
C LYS A 3 38.93 16.63 -17.35
N MET A 4 38.70 15.90 -18.45
CA MET A 4 37.48 15.11 -18.62
C MET A 4 37.50 13.85 -17.76
N ILE A 5 38.66 13.21 -17.62
CA ILE A 5 38.84 12.05 -16.74
C ILE A 5 38.63 12.47 -15.27
N ALA A 6 39.17 13.61 -14.85
CA ALA A 6 38.98 14.13 -13.49
C ALA A 6 37.50 14.47 -13.20
N ALA A 7 36.80 15.09 -14.15
CA ALA A 7 35.38 15.38 -14.02
C ALA A 7 34.53 14.10 -13.92
N ALA A 8 34.82 13.10 -14.76
CA ALA A 8 34.13 11.81 -14.73
C ALA A 8 34.39 11.04 -13.42
N ALA A 9 35.62 11.04 -12.93
CA ALA A 9 35.96 10.44 -11.64
C ALA A 9 35.27 11.15 -10.47
N GLY A 10 35.19 12.48 -10.50
CA GLY A 10 34.43 13.26 -9.52
C GLY A 10 32.95 12.91 -9.50
N LEU A 11 32.33 12.82 -10.68
CA LEU A 11 30.92 12.40 -10.83
C LEU A 11 30.68 10.98 -10.34
N LEU A 12 31.59 10.05 -10.66
CA LEU A 12 31.52 8.67 -10.18
C LEU A 12 31.60 8.61 -8.66
N MET A 13 32.51 9.37 -8.05
CA MET A 13 32.62 9.47 -6.59
C MET A 13 31.34 10.01 -5.97
N ILE A 14 30.76 11.06 -6.52
CA ILE A 14 29.47 11.58 -6.04
C ILE A 14 28.39 10.50 -6.16
N ALA A 15 28.31 9.80 -7.30
CA ALA A 15 27.33 8.73 -7.48
C ALA A 15 27.49 7.62 -6.44
N VAL A 16 28.73 7.20 -6.12
CA VAL A 16 28.99 6.17 -5.10
C VAL A 16 28.48 6.59 -3.73
N PHE A 17 28.61 7.86 -3.35
CA PHE A 17 28.20 8.34 -2.02
C PHE A 17 26.69 8.56 -1.89
N PHE A 18 26.00 8.87 -2.99
CA PHE A 18 24.59 9.27 -2.96
C PHE A 18 23.63 8.27 -3.60
N VAL A 19 24.12 7.30 -4.38
CA VAL A 19 23.28 6.25 -4.99
C VAL A 19 23.54 4.93 -4.29
N GLY A 20 22.46 4.25 -3.90
CA GLY A 20 22.47 2.89 -3.38
C GLY A 20 21.58 1.97 -4.20
N VAL A 21 21.80 0.67 -4.05
CA VAL A 21 20.90 -0.36 -4.56
C VAL A 21 20.41 -1.22 -3.40
N ASP A 22 19.10 -1.39 -3.36
CA ASP A 22 18.33 -2.28 -2.49
C ASP A 22 18.31 -3.66 -3.13
N LEU A 23 18.64 -4.69 -2.33
CA LEU A 23 18.49 -6.10 -2.69
C LEU A 23 17.30 -6.71 -1.93
N ASP A 24 16.20 -6.91 -2.63
CA ASP A 24 14.95 -7.53 -2.16
C ASP A 24 14.99 -9.03 -2.49
N HIS A 25 15.32 -9.86 -1.48
CA HIS A 25 15.39 -11.31 -1.63
C HIS A 25 14.01 -11.92 -1.34
N ARG A 26 13.40 -12.53 -2.34
CA ARG A 26 12.14 -13.27 -2.25
C ARG A 26 12.41 -14.76 -2.44
N GLU A 27 11.42 -15.59 -2.16
CA GLU A 27 11.55 -17.06 -2.25
C GLU A 27 12.00 -17.57 -3.62
N HIS A 28 11.67 -16.84 -4.69
CA HIS A 28 11.95 -17.27 -6.07
C HIS A 28 12.72 -16.23 -6.90
N GLU A 29 12.99 -15.04 -6.37
CA GLU A 29 13.65 -13.97 -7.12
C GLU A 29 14.42 -13.02 -6.21
N THR A 30 15.47 -12.38 -6.75
CA THR A 30 16.10 -11.22 -6.10
C THR A 30 15.83 -10.00 -6.95
N LYS A 31 15.07 -9.05 -6.42
CA LYS A 31 14.79 -7.78 -7.08
C LYS A 31 15.82 -6.74 -6.66
N ILE A 32 16.38 -6.05 -7.64
CA ILE A 32 17.36 -4.98 -7.41
C ILE A 32 16.69 -3.64 -7.70
N THR A 33 16.69 -2.74 -6.72
CA THR A 33 16.06 -1.41 -6.87
C THR A 33 17.04 -0.30 -6.52
N ALA A 34 17.28 0.65 -7.42
CA ALA A 34 18.12 1.81 -7.12
C ALA A 34 17.39 2.83 -6.22
N PHE A 35 18.13 3.50 -5.34
CA PHE A 35 17.61 4.59 -4.50
C PHE A 35 18.66 5.67 -4.26
N ILE A 36 18.18 6.88 -3.93
CA ILE A 36 19.03 7.99 -3.48
C ILE A 36 19.19 7.86 -1.96
N LYS A 37 20.45 7.80 -1.51
CA LYS A 37 20.80 7.73 -0.09
C LYS A 37 20.49 9.06 0.60
N GLN A 38 19.82 8.98 1.74
CA GLN A 38 19.59 10.11 2.63
C GLN A 38 20.83 10.43 3.47
N THR A 39 21.58 9.39 3.86
CA THR A 39 22.88 9.52 4.54
C THR A 39 23.99 9.09 3.58
N PRO A 40 24.90 10.00 3.18
CA PRO A 40 26.00 9.67 2.29
C PRO A 40 26.90 8.57 2.86
N SER A 41 27.20 7.56 2.06
CA SER A 41 28.11 6.48 2.45
C SER A 41 28.72 5.77 1.24
N PRO A 42 29.94 5.22 1.35
CA PRO A 42 30.60 4.51 0.24
C PRO A 42 29.97 3.14 -0.05
N GLN A 43 29.15 2.62 0.85
CA GLN A 43 28.45 1.34 0.66
C GLN A 43 27.40 1.50 -0.45
N VAL A 44 27.50 0.74 -1.54
CA VAL A 44 26.54 0.84 -2.66
C VAL A 44 25.40 -0.15 -2.51
N MET A 45 25.68 -1.37 -2.05
CA MET A 45 24.67 -2.43 -1.92
C MET A 45 24.13 -2.51 -0.50
N PHE A 46 22.81 -2.53 -0.39
CA PHE A 46 22.09 -2.65 0.86
C PHE A 46 21.09 -3.79 0.77
N ARG A 47 21.24 -4.79 1.64
CA ARG A 47 20.25 -5.84 1.77
C ARG A 47 18.99 -5.26 2.39
N ASN A 48 17.85 -5.39 1.72
CA ASN A 48 16.59 -4.92 2.24
C ASN A 48 16.12 -5.89 3.35
N PRO A 49 16.12 -5.48 4.64
CA PRO A 49 15.70 -6.37 5.73
C PRO A 49 14.17 -6.56 5.76
N PHE A 50 13.43 -5.86 4.89
CA PHE A 50 11.96 -5.92 4.80
C PHE A 50 11.45 -6.81 3.69
N ALA A 51 12.32 -7.17 2.75
CA ALA A 51 12.04 -8.05 1.64
C ALA A 51 11.90 -9.49 2.14
N CYS A 52 10.67 -10.00 2.16
CA CYS A 52 10.43 -11.41 2.39
C CYS A 52 9.22 -11.88 1.60
N GLY A 53 9.36 -13.03 0.95
CA GLY A 53 8.31 -13.66 0.15
C GLY A 53 7.10 -14.08 0.99
N GLU A 54 7.33 -14.58 2.21
CA GLU A 54 6.32 -14.93 3.21
C GLU A 54 6.97 -14.80 4.62
N CYS A 55 6.64 -13.79 5.44
CA CYS A 55 7.30 -13.64 6.75
C CYS A 55 6.34 -13.34 7.91
N ASP A 56 6.00 -14.42 8.61
CA ASP A 56 5.82 -14.51 10.07
C ASP A 56 7.19 -14.70 10.76
N VAL A 57 8.11 -13.74 10.60
CA VAL A 57 9.35 -13.73 11.41
C VAL A 57 9.48 -12.43 12.14
N GLU A 58 9.44 -12.55 13.46
CA GLU A 58 9.89 -11.53 14.38
C GLU A 58 11.38 -11.28 14.10
N ILE A 59 11.71 -10.08 13.58
CA ILE A 59 13.09 -9.63 13.27
C ILE A 59 14.06 -9.87 14.45
N PHE A 60 13.54 -10.02 15.66
CA PHE A 60 14.29 -10.19 16.90
C PHE A 60 14.60 -11.64 17.28
N GLU A 61 14.07 -12.66 16.60
CA GLU A 61 14.21 -14.05 17.06
C GLU A 61 15.48 -14.79 16.59
N MET A 62 16.29 -14.24 15.66
CA MET A 62 17.49 -14.93 15.20
C MET A 62 18.72 -14.02 15.02
N GLY A 63 19.69 -14.15 15.94
CA GLY A 63 21.10 -13.75 15.78
C GLY A 63 21.34 -12.24 15.71
N ALA A 64 21.33 -11.57 16.87
CA ALA A 64 20.94 -10.17 17.00
C ALA A 64 21.94 -9.09 16.54
N ALA A 65 23.27 -9.27 16.60
CA ALA A 65 24.18 -8.11 16.47
C ALA A 65 24.43 -7.64 15.03
N GLU A 66 24.85 -8.55 14.15
CA GLU A 66 25.20 -8.25 12.75
C GLU A 66 23.97 -7.78 11.97
N ARG A 67 22.83 -8.46 12.18
CA ARG A 67 21.56 -8.10 11.52
C ARG A 67 21.02 -6.74 11.96
N ILE A 68 21.22 -6.36 13.23
CA ILE A 68 20.87 -5.03 13.74
C ILE A 68 21.74 -3.95 13.08
N ASP A 69 23.03 -4.23 12.88
CA ASP A 69 23.94 -3.29 12.22
C ASP A 69 23.62 -3.11 10.73
N GLU A 70 23.30 -4.20 10.02
CA GLU A 70 22.80 -4.14 8.64
C GLU A 70 21.51 -3.33 8.55
N MET A 71 20.56 -3.59 9.45
CA MET A 71 19.31 -2.83 9.49
C MET A 71 19.57 -1.36 9.77
N ARG A 72 20.45 -1.01 10.72
CA ARG A 72 20.82 0.38 11.00
C ARG A 72 21.41 1.07 9.77
N LYS A 73 22.35 0.41 9.08
CA LYS A 73 22.98 0.92 7.85
C LYS A 73 21.94 1.14 6.76
N PHE A 74 21.06 0.16 6.54
CA PHE A 74 19.96 0.26 5.59
C PHE A 74 19.03 1.43 5.93
N CYS A 75 18.55 1.54 7.17
CA CYS A 75 17.61 2.56 7.61
C CYS A 75 18.18 3.99 7.48
N SER A 76 19.45 4.15 7.87
CA SER A 76 20.17 5.41 7.72
C SER A 76 20.30 5.78 6.24
N ALA A 77 20.78 4.86 5.40
CA ALA A 77 20.96 5.14 3.98
C ALA A 77 19.62 5.37 3.26
N ARG A 78 18.59 4.56 3.51
CA ARG A 78 17.34 4.57 2.75
C ARG A 78 16.34 5.63 3.20
N PHE A 79 16.31 5.93 4.49
CA PHE A 79 15.29 6.79 5.12
C PHE A 79 15.88 7.93 5.97
N GLY A 80 17.20 8.00 6.16
CA GLY A 80 17.81 9.00 7.05
C GLY A 80 17.54 8.74 8.53
N LEU A 81 17.16 7.50 8.88
CA LEU A 81 16.75 7.15 10.24
C LEU A 81 17.89 6.46 10.99
N HIS A 82 18.36 7.11 12.05
CA HIS A 82 19.34 6.55 12.99
C HIS A 82 18.68 5.82 14.17
N ASN A 83 17.38 6.08 14.40
CA ASN A 83 16.60 5.42 15.43
C ASN A 83 16.03 4.09 14.92
N LEU A 84 16.60 2.99 15.41
CA LEU A 84 16.15 1.63 15.07
C LEU A 84 14.67 1.38 15.39
N ARG A 85 14.12 1.99 16.45
CA ARG A 85 12.69 1.87 16.79
C ARG A 85 11.81 2.51 15.73
N ALA A 86 12.18 3.71 15.26
CA ALA A 86 11.44 4.39 14.19
C ALA A 86 11.52 3.63 12.86
N CYS A 87 12.69 3.06 12.55
CA CYS A 87 12.82 2.21 11.38
C CYS A 87 12.02 0.91 11.50
N HIS A 88 12.01 0.29 12.68
CA HIS A 88 11.18 -0.88 12.96
C HIS A 88 9.68 -0.57 12.84
N ALA A 89 9.24 0.65 13.21
CA ALA A 89 7.85 1.06 13.02
C ALA A 89 7.48 1.13 11.52
N ILE A 90 8.38 1.61 10.65
CA ILE A 90 8.19 1.58 9.19
C ILE A 90 8.12 0.14 8.68
N PHE A 91 8.95 -0.76 9.22
CA PHE A 91 8.88 -2.18 8.91
C PHE A 91 7.54 -2.79 9.32
N ALA A 92 7.13 -2.58 10.56
CA ALA A 92 5.88 -3.11 11.09
C ALA A 92 4.67 -2.57 10.30
N GLU A 93 4.71 -1.31 9.88
CA GLU A 93 3.67 -0.71 9.05
C GLU A 93 3.68 -1.28 7.63
N ARG A 94 4.84 -1.47 6.99
CA ARG A 94 4.93 -2.13 5.68
C ARG A 94 4.46 -3.58 5.74
N GLN A 95 4.80 -4.30 6.81
CA GLN A 95 4.31 -5.66 7.07
C GLN A 95 2.80 -5.68 7.28
N ARG A 96 2.24 -4.72 8.02
CA ARG A 96 0.79 -4.53 8.13
C ARG A 96 0.19 -4.31 6.75
N GLN A 97 0.76 -3.42 5.93
CA GLN A 97 0.27 -3.13 4.58
C GLN A 97 0.31 -4.35 3.66
N VAL A 98 1.38 -5.16 3.69
CA VAL A 98 1.46 -6.41 2.92
C VAL A 98 0.44 -7.44 3.44
N ARG A 99 0.30 -7.60 4.76
CA ARG A 99 -0.73 -8.45 5.38
C ARG A 99 -2.15 -7.93 5.17
N SER A 100 -2.33 -6.64 4.92
CA SER A 100 -3.62 -5.94 4.79
C SER A 100 -3.94 -5.48 3.36
N GLN A 101 -3.22 -5.97 2.34
CA GLN A 101 -3.31 -5.39 0.99
C GLN A 101 -4.51 -5.86 0.16
N MET A 102 -5.41 -6.68 0.72
CA MET A 102 -6.67 -7.06 0.07
C MET A 102 -7.84 -6.78 1.01
N GLN A 103 -8.80 -5.99 0.55
CA GLN A 103 -10.04 -5.75 1.30
C GLN A 103 -10.96 -6.97 1.22
N SER A 104 -11.46 -7.39 2.39
CA SER A 104 -12.43 -8.49 2.48
C SER A 104 -13.84 -8.01 2.09
N LEU A 105 -14.77 -8.95 1.87
CA LEU A 105 -16.19 -8.62 1.66
C LEU A 105 -16.75 -7.73 2.77
N ALA A 106 -16.32 -7.92 4.01
CA ALA A 106 -16.73 -7.09 5.15
C ALA A 106 -16.30 -5.63 5.00
N ALA A 107 -15.14 -5.37 4.38
CA ALA A 107 -14.70 -4.00 4.14
C ALA A 107 -15.49 -3.32 3.01
N ILE A 108 -15.94 -4.08 2.02
CA ILE A 108 -16.87 -3.59 0.98
C ILE A 108 -18.20 -3.19 1.65
N ASP A 109 -18.72 -4.04 2.54
CA ASP A 109 -19.95 -3.74 3.31
C ASP A 109 -19.77 -2.47 4.17
N ILE A 110 -18.68 -2.36 4.93
CA ILE A 110 -18.39 -1.18 5.78
C ILE A 110 -18.33 0.12 4.97
N VAL A 111 -17.68 0.10 3.80
CA VAL A 111 -17.58 1.29 2.93
C VAL A 111 -18.95 1.66 2.36
N ALA A 112 -19.75 0.66 1.95
CA ALA A 112 -21.13 0.89 1.48
C ALA A 112 -22.00 1.52 2.57
N GLU A 113 -21.98 0.93 3.77
CA GLU A 113 -22.77 1.36 4.91
C GLU A 113 -22.38 2.77 5.35
N SER A 114 -21.08 3.06 5.47
CA SER A 114 -20.58 4.39 5.84
C SER A 114 -21.04 5.47 4.86
N PHE A 115 -20.97 5.19 3.56
CA PHE A 115 -21.41 6.11 2.51
C PHE A 115 -22.92 6.35 2.56
N ILE A 116 -23.71 5.30 2.76
CA ILE A 116 -25.18 5.39 2.84
C ILE A 116 -25.62 6.10 4.13
N ASN A 117 -24.99 5.81 5.26
CA ASN A 117 -25.30 6.46 6.54
C ASN A 117 -25.04 7.97 6.46
N SER A 118 -23.95 8.37 5.81
CA SER A 118 -23.66 9.79 5.56
C SER A 118 -24.78 10.43 4.72
N ALA A 119 -25.21 9.78 3.64
CA ALA A 119 -26.30 10.26 2.81
C ALA A 119 -27.67 10.29 3.52
N ASN A 120 -27.92 9.35 4.44
CA ASN A 120 -29.12 9.31 5.27
C ASN A 120 -29.19 10.50 6.23
N ILE A 121 -28.07 10.85 6.86
CA ILE A 121 -27.96 12.02 7.73
C ILE A 121 -28.19 13.30 6.93
N GLU A 122 -27.57 13.43 5.75
CA GLU A 122 -27.68 14.62 4.91
C GLU A 122 -29.07 14.83 4.32
N ASN A 123 -29.75 13.75 3.90
CA ASN A 123 -31.02 13.83 3.16
C ASN A 123 -32.25 13.41 3.97
N GLY A 124 -32.10 13.10 5.26
CA GLY A 124 -33.20 12.59 6.10
C GLY A 124 -33.79 11.27 5.57
N SER A 125 -32.99 10.43 4.91
CA SER A 125 -33.44 9.16 4.35
C SER A 125 -33.14 7.96 5.25
N ASN A 126 -33.77 6.82 4.97
CA ASN A 126 -33.47 5.55 5.64
C ASN A 126 -33.13 4.46 4.62
N LEU A 127 -32.04 4.70 3.91
CA LEU A 127 -31.48 3.81 2.90
C LEU A 127 -30.56 2.77 3.56
N VAL A 128 -30.58 1.55 3.05
CA VAL A 128 -29.75 0.42 3.52
C VAL A 128 -29.22 -0.34 2.32
N ALA A 129 -27.91 -0.61 2.29
CA ALA A 129 -27.31 -1.47 1.26
C ALA A 129 -27.80 -2.92 1.45
N LEU A 130 -28.17 -3.57 0.35
CA LEU A 130 -28.39 -5.00 0.37
C LEU A 130 -27.03 -5.74 0.40
N PRO A 131 -26.95 -6.89 1.10
CA PRO A 131 -25.70 -7.60 1.28
C PRO A 131 -25.09 -8.02 -0.05
N VAL A 132 -23.76 -7.91 -0.13
CA VAL A 132 -22.98 -8.23 -1.34
C VAL A 132 -23.23 -9.68 -1.77
N ASN A 133 -23.66 -9.88 -3.02
CA ASN A 133 -23.77 -11.22 -3.58
C ASN A 133 -22.37 -11.82 -3.78
N ARG A 134 -22.03 -12.81 -2.95
CA ARG A 134 -20.72 -13.48 -2.92
C ARG A 134 -20.32 -14.16 -4.23
N LYS A 135 -21.25 -14.37 -5.17
CA LYS A 135 -20.94 -14.93 -6.51
C LYS A 135 -20.40 -13.91 -7.51
N VAL A 136 -20.48 -12.62 -7.20
CA VAL A 136 -20.12 -11.51 -8.10
C VAL A 136 -18.95 -10.69 -7.56
N ALA A 137 -18.66 -10.78 -6.27
CA ALA A 137 -17.63 -10.01 -5.63
C ALA A 137 -16.24 -10.63 -5.83
N LEU A 138 -15.35 -9.89 -6.48
CA LEU A 138 -13.92 -10.18 -6.51
C LEU A 138 -13.34 -9.82 -5.13
N THR A 139 -12.73 -10.79 -4.46
CA THR A 139 -12.21 -10.68 -3.08
C THR A 139 -10.83 -10.03 -3.01
N GLU A 140 -10.36 -9.43 -4.11
CA GLU A 140 -9.00 -8.97 -4.28
C GLU A 140 -9.04 -7.52 -4.78
N CYS A 141 -9.15 -6.58 -3.84
CA CYS A 141 -8.98 -5.15 -4.11
C CYS A 141 -7.93 -4.56 -3.19
N ALA A 142 -6.97 -3.84 -3.77
CA ALA A 142 -6.00 -3.05 -3.06
C ALA A 142 -6.63 -1.74 -2.55
N VAL A 143 -6.24 -1.35 -1.34
CA VAL A 143 -6.71 -0.13 -0.69
C VAL A 143 -6.19 1.15 -1.37
N PRO A 144 -6.96 2.26 -1.37
CA PRO A 144 -8.30 2.43 -0.77
C PRO A 144 -9.48 2.23 -1.75
N LEU A 145 -10.64 1.80 -1.21
CA LEU A 145 -11.93 1.72 -1.92
C LEU A 145 -12.62 3.09 -1.98
N LYS A 146 -13.35 3.36 -3.06
CA LYS A 146 -14.18 4.58 -3.23
C LYS A 146 -15.64 4.23 -3.49
N ALA A 147 -16.58 4.90 -2.83
CA ALA A 147 -18.01 4.72 -3.05
C ALA A 147 -18.61 5.91 -3.81
N THR A 148 -19.52 5.64 -4.75
CA THR A 148 -20.26 6.66 -5.51
C THR A 148 -21.69 6.21 -5.73
N TRP A 149 -22.62 7.16 -5.90
CA TRP A 149 -23.98 6.82 -6.33
C TRP A 149 -23.98 6.45 -7.81
N ARG A 150 -24.71 5.38 -8.15
CA ARG A 150 -25.03 5.03 -9.53
C ARG A 150 -26.53 5.25 -9.75
N ASN A 151 -26.83 6.14 -10.69
CA ASN A 151 -28.18 6.40 -11.15
C ASN A 151 -28.45 5.51 -12.36
N ASP A 152 -29.13 4.39 -12.15
CA ASP A 152 -29.58 3.53 -13.25
C ASP A 152 -31.01 3.91 -13.69
N ALA A 153 -31.32 3.62 -14.96
CA ALA A 153 -32.60 3.92 -15.59
C ALA A 153 -33.79 3.13 -14.98
N ASP A 154 -33.52 2.06 -14.23
CA ASP A 154 -34.52 1.11 -13.73
C ASP A 154 -35.16 1.55 -12.39
N ASN A 155 -35.03 2.82 -11.98
CA ASN A 155 -35.50 3.36 -10.69
C ASN A 155 -34.92 2.70 -9.41
N ILE A 156 -33.93 1.81 -9.54
CA ILE A 156 -33.23 1.19 -8.41
C ILE A 156 -31.96 1.99 -8.11
N ARG A 157 -31.89 2.61 -6.93
CA ARG A 157 -30.66 3.28 -6.47
C ARG A 157 -29.60 2.25 -6.12
N ARG A 158 -28.37 2.48 -6.60
CA ARG A 158 -27.22 1.62 -6.32
C ARG A 158 -26.04 2.43 -5.81
N VAL A 159 -25.24 1.86 -4.92
CA VAL A 159 -23.92 2.37 -4.55
C VAL A 159 -22.89 1.58 -5.35
N ASN A 160 -22.04 2.28 -6.08
CA ASN A 160 -20.92 1.69 -6.80
C ASN A 160 -19.65 1.83 -5.96
N ILE A 161 -19.01 0.71 -5.68
CA ILE A 161 -17.72 0.63 -4.99
C ILE A 161 -16.65 0.35 -6.03
N HIS A 162 -15.74 1.31 -6.15
CA HIS A 162 -14.68 1.33 -7.14
C HIS A 162 -13.36 0.85 -6.56
N CYS A 163 -12.72 -0.06 -7.30
CA CYS A 163 -11.38 -0.56 -7.05
C CYS A 163 -10.43 -0.12 -8.18
N ASN A 164 -9.45 0.74 -7.85
CA ASN A 164 -8.45 1.22 -8.82
C ASN A 164 -7.36 0.19 -9.14
N ASP A 165 -7.08 -0.72 -8.20
CA ASP A 165 -6.02 -1.71 -8.32
C ASP A 165 -6.45 -3.00 -7.58
N ALA A 166 -6.43 -4.13 -8.28
CA ALA A 166 -6.80 -5.43 -7.72
C ALA A 166 -5.60 -6.15 -7.06
N GLY A 167 -4.42 -5.51 -6.98
CA GLY A 167 -3.24 -6.04 -6.30
C GLY A 167 -2.53 -7.19 -7.02
N LYS A 168 -2.94 -7.53 -8.25
CA LYS A 168 -2.32 -8.55 -9.11
C LYS A 168 -1.88 -7.96 -10.46
N PRO A 169 -0.67 -8.29 -10.95
CA PRO A 169 -0.21 -7.83 -12.26
C PRO A 169 -1.16 -8.29 -13.37
N GLY A 170 -1.69 -7.35 -14.16
CA GLY A 170 -2.59 -7.63 -15.28
C GLY A 170 -4.08 -7.70 -14.93
N SER A 171 -4.45 -7.55 -13.65
CA SER A 171 -5.85 -7.43 -13.26
C SER A 171 -6.39 -6.04 -13.62
N LEU A 172 -7.59 -6.00 -14.21
CA LEU A 172 -8.25 -4.75 -14.57
C LEU A 172 -8.93 -4.11 -13.34
N PRO A 173 -9.05 -2.78 -13.32
CA PRO A 173 -9.93 -2.08 -12.37
C PRO A 173 -11.34 -2.65 -12.43
N TRP A 174 -12.02 -2.66 -11.30
CA TRP A 174 -13.37 -3.22 -11.22
C TRP A 174 -14.29 -2.41 -10.32
N ASP A 175 -15.59 -2.55 -10.59
CA ASP A 175 -16.68 -1.89 -9.90
C ASP A 175 -17.68 -2.93 -9.39
N ILE A 176 -18.07 -2.83 -8.12
CA ILE A 176 -19.21 -3.57 -7.57
C ILE A 176 -20.36 -2.59 -7.30
N SER A 177 -21.48 -2.83 -7.97
CA SER A 177 -22.72 -2.08 -7.74
C SER A 177 -23.62 -2.83 -6.76
N LEU A 178 -23.92 -2.21 -5.62
CA LEU A 178 -24.80 -2.74 -4.58
C LEU A 178 -26.16 -2.05 -4.63
N PRO A 179 -27.27 -2.81 -4.75
CA PRO A 179 -28.60 -2.23 -4.68
C PRO A 179 -28.91 -1.75 -3.27
N VAL A 180 -29.63 -0.63 -3.19
CA VAL A 180 -30.03 0.00 -1.94
C VAL A 180 -31.54 -0.07 -1.80
N LYS A 181 -32.03 -0.36 -0.59
CA LYS A 181 -33.45 -0.38 -0.25
C LYS A 181 -33.75 0.65 0.83
N GLY A 182 -34.88 1.35 0.72
CA GLY A 182 -35.32 2.31 1.72
C GLY A 182 -36.15 3.44 1.12
N ASN A 183 -36.70 4.28 1.98
CA ASN A 183 -37.44 5.48 1.58
C ASN A 183 -36.56 6.71 1.75
N VAL A 184 -36.68 7.63 0.80
CA VAL A 184 -36.15 8.99 0.97
C VAL A 184 -37.18 9.74 1.82
N GLY A 185 -36.75 10.34 2.93
CA GLY A 185 -37.63 11.21 3.70
C GLY A 185 -38.15 12.31 2.78
N ALA A 186 -39.45 12.56 2.81
CA ALA A 186 -39.97 13.76 2.18
C ALA A 186 -39.26 14.96 2.83
N PRO A 187 -38.76 15.94 2.05
CA PRO A 187 -38.16 17.12 2.64
C PRO A 187 -39.22 17.76 3.53
N GLU A 188 -38.91 17.94 4.82
CA GLU A 188 -39.71 18.79 5.70
C GLU A 188 -39.74 20.18 5.04
N ARG A 189 -40.95 20.62 4.68
CA ARG A 189 -41.22 21.96 4.16
C ARG A 189 -41.13 23.00 5.26
#